data_AF-A0A843SX97-F1
#
_entry.id   AF-A0A843SX97-F1
#
_cell.length_a   1.000
_cell.length_b   1.000
_cell.length_c   1.000
_cell.angle_alpha   90.00
_cell.angle_beta   90.00
_cell.angle_gamma   90.00
#
_symmetry.space_group_name_H-M   'P 1'
#
loop_
_entity.id
_entity.type
_entity.pdbx_description
1 polymer ?
#
loop_
_entity_poly.entity_id
_entity_poly.type
_entity_poly.pdbx_seq_one_letter_code
_entity_poly.pdbx_strand_id
1 'polypeptide(L)'
;MAPVTPYSAALADRDPVTAMRESAERVRVLTAAWGPENFERSYAPGKWTARQILTHLAQTELALGTRARMALSTPGYVAQPFDPDAWMLREHSLSGRDGADAFVVLNRMNAAFYGALAPADRQTPLAHPEYGALTVDWIIHQSAGHQIHHLRQLEQIGDLVAGS
;
A
#
# COMPACT_ATOMS: atom_id res chain seq x y z
N MET A 1 3.55 -22.60 0.35
CA MET A 1 4.52 -21.78 1.11
C MET A 1 4.24 -20.33 0.78
N ALA A 2 4.24 -19.43 1.77
CA ALA A 2 4.00 -18.01 1.50
C ALA A 2 5.09 -17.43 0.58
N PRO A 3 4.74 -16.53 -0.35
CA PRO A 3 5.71 -15.88 -1.22
C PRO A 3 6.66 -14.98 -0.42
N VAL A 4 7.91 -14.90 -0.86
CA VAL A 4 8.91 -13.97 -0.30
C VAL A 4 8.82 -12.65 -1.06
N THR A 5 8.64 -11.56 -0.33
CA THR A 5 8.52 -10.20 -0.83
C THR A 5 9.53 -9.30 -0.11
N PRO A 6 9.88 -8.12 -0.66
CA PRO A 6 10.66 -7.11 0.06
C PRO A 6 10.11 -6.74 1.45
N TYR A 7 8.81 -6.94 1.70
CA TYR A 7 8.15 -6.60 2.96
C TYR A 7 7.70 -7.81 3.79
N SER A 8 8.20 -9.01 3.50
CA SER A 8 7.84 -10.22 4.26
C SER A 8 8.17 -10.10 5.74
N ALA A 9 9.26 -9.42 6.11
CA ALA A 9 9.59 -9.16 7.52
C ALA A 9 8.59 -8.21 8.21
N ALA A 10 7.99 -7.27 7.47
CA ALA A 10 6.98 -6.37 8.03
C ALA A 10 5.65 -7.10 8.25
N LEU A 11 5.26 -7.98 7.32
CA LEU A 11 4.06 -8.78 7.40
C LEU A 11 4.17 -9.93 8.43
N ALA A 12 5.36 -10.51 8.57
CA ALA A 12 5.64 -11.67 9.41
C ALA A 12 4.71 -12.86 9.09
N ASP A 13 4.01 -13.39 10.08
CA ASP A 13 3.09 -14.53 9.99
C ASP A 13 1.61 -14.14 9.85
N ARG A 14 1.32 -12.84 9.73
CA ARG A 14 -0.05 -12.33 9.63
C ARG A 14 -0.69 -12.69 8.30
N ASP A 15 -1.99 -13.01 8.34
CA ASP A 15 -2.79 -13.11 7.12
C ASP A 15 -2.78 -11.77 6.37
N PRO A 16 -2.39 -11.73 5.09
CA PRO A 16 -2.19 -10.47 4.38
C PRO A 16 -3.49 -9.69 4.18
N VAL A 17 -4.63 -10.35 3.97
CA VAL A 17 -5.90 -9.63 3.72
C VAL A 17 -6.41 -9.00 5.02
N THR A 18 -6.28 -9.71 6.15
CA THR A 18 -6.58 -9.17 7.47
C THR A 18 -5.67 -8.00 7.82
N ALA A 19 -4.36 -8.16 7.60
CA ALA A 19 -3.38 -7.09 7.81
C ALA A 19 -3.66 -5.84 6.96
N MET A 20 -4.14 -6.00 5.72
CA MET A 20 -4.54 -4.87 4.88
C MET A 20 -5.71 -4.10 5.48
N ARG A 21 -6.75 -4.81 5.93
CA ARG A 21 -7.95 -4.21 6.55
C ARG A 21 -7.58 -3.45 7.83
N GLU A 22 -6.74 -4.04 8.66
CA GLU A 22 -6.25 -3.43 9.89
C GLU A 22 -5.40 -2.18 9.60
N SER A 23 -4.57 -2.22 8.57
CA SER A 23 -3.74 -1.07 8.17
C SER A 23 -4.60 0.11 7.72
N ALA A 24 -5.62 -0.13 6.89
CA ALA A 24 -6.55 0.92 6.47
C ALA A 24 -7.34 1.52 7.64
N GLU A 25 -7.82 0.67 8.55
CA GLU A 25 -8.52 1.16 9.74
C GLU A 25 -7.60 1.98 10.65
N ARG A 26 -6.35 1.55 10.82
CA ARG A 26 -5.38 2.28 11.62
C ARG A 26 -5.05 3.63 11.03
N VAL A 27 -4.84 3.73 9.70
CA VAL A 27 -4.67 5.02 9.01
C VAL A 27 -5.88 5.91 9.24
N ARG A 28 -7.10 5.39 9.02
CA ARG A 28 -8.34 6.15 9.21
C ARG A 28 -8.46 6.73 10.62
N VAL A 29 -8.16 5.94 11.65
CA VAL A 29 -8.20 6.39 13.05
C VAL A 29 -7.11 7.41 13.33
N LEU A 30 -5.88 7.14 12.90
CA LEU A 30 -4.72 7.98 13.15
C LEU A 30 -4.91 9.39 12.59
N THR A 31 -5.44 9.51 11.38
CA THR A 31 -5.57 10.79 10.68
C THR A 31 -6.90 11.49 10.93
N ALA A 32 -7.80 10.91 11.73
CA ALA A 32 -9.16 11.42 11.91
C ALA A 32 -9.21 12.85 12.49
N ALA A 33 -8.29 13.17 13.40
CA ALA A 33 -8.20 14.45 14.09
C ALA A 33 -7.09 15.37 13.55
N TRP A 34 -6.42 14.99 12.46
CA TRP A 34 -5.30 15.78 11.94
C TRP A 34 -5.78 17.02 11.19
N GLY A 35 -5.22 18.19 11.57
CA GLY A 35 -5.29 19.41 10.77
C GLY A 35 -4.30 19.39 9.59
N PRO A 36 -4.41 20.32 8.63
CA PRO A 36 -3.54 20.38 7.45
C PRO A 36 -2.04 20.38 7.78
N GLU A 37 -1.62 21.08 8.82
CA GLU A 37 -0.23 21.15 9.25
C GLU A 37 0.35 19.81 9.72
N ASN A 38 -0.48 18.92 10.28
CA ASN A 38 -0.04 17.61 10.74
C ASN A 38 0.31 16.70 9.57
N PHE A 39 -0.38 16.84 8.43
CA PHE A 39 -0.07 16.09 7.22
C PHE A 39 1.25 16.51 6.57
N GLU A 40 1.73 17.73 6.82
CA GLU A 40 3.01 18.21 6.29
C GLU A 40 4.22 17.86 7.18
N ARG A 41 4.00 17.19 8.31
CA ARG A 41 5.08 16.71 9.17
C ARG A 41 5.75 15.47 8.58
N SER A 42 7.02 15.30 8.93
CA SER A 42 7.86 14.15 8.56
C SER A 42 8.47 13.53 9.81
N TYR A 43 8.71 12.21 9.78
CA TYR A 43 9.29 11.47 10.91
C TYR A 43 10.81 11.69 11.05
N ALA A 44 11.49 12.21 10.02
CA ALA A 44 12.90 12.57 10.07
C ALA A 44 13.27 13.56 8.94
N PRO A 45 14.35 14.36 9.10
CA PRO A 45 14.84 15.24 8.05
C PRO A 45 15.11 14.51 6.72
N GLY A 46 14.63 15.08 5.61
CA GLY A 46 14.79 14.50 4.27
C GLY A 46 13.89 13.30 3.97
N LYS A 47 13.01 12.89 4.89
CA LYS A 47 12.00 11.85 4.64
C LYS A 47 10.67 12.48 4.22
N TRP A 48 9.86 11.71 3.50
CA TRP A 48 8.54 12.12 3.08
C TRP A 48 7.65 12.58 4.22
N THR A 49 6.81 13.57 3.94
CA THR A 49 5.75 14.01 4.85
C THR A 49 4.65 12.96 4.94
N ALA A 50 3.78 13.04 5.94
CA ALA A 50 2.64 12.13 6.03
C ALA A 50 1.74 12.21 4.79
N ARG A 51 1.51 13.42 4.24
CA ARG A 51 0.77 13.61 2.99
C ARG A 51 1.40 12.82 1.83
N GLN A 52 2.72 12.88 1.69
CA GLN A 52 3.44 12.14 0.65
C GLN A 52 3.34 10.64 0.87
N ILE A 53 3.48 10.15 2.11
CA ILE A 53 3.32 8.73 2.44
C ILE A 53 1.90 8.23 2.13
N LEU A 54 0.87 8.99 2.49
CA LEU A 54 -0.54 8.63 2.23
C LEU A 54 -0.86 8.64 0.73
N THR A 55 -0.32 9.62 0.01
CA THR A 55 -0.43 9.68 -1.47
C THR A 55 0.24 8.46 -2.11
N HIS A 56 1.45 8.12 -1.67
CA HIS A 56 2.19 6.94 -2.14
C HIS A 56 1.47 5.62 -1.84
N LEU A 57 0.85 5.51 -0.66
CA LEU A 57 0.02 4.36 -0.31
C LEU A 57 -1.18 4.22 -1.27
N ALA A 58 -1.90 5.32 -1.56
CA ALA A 58 -2.99 5.30 -2.52
C ALA A 58 -2.52 4.93 -3.95
N GLN A 59 -1.41 5.51 -4.41
CA GLN A 59 -0.78 5.18 -5.68
C GLN A 59 -0.41 3.70 -5.79
N THR A 60 0.15 3.14 -4.71
CA THR A 60 0.54 1.73 -4.68
C THR A 60 -0.67 0.80 -4.66
N GLU A 61 -1.75 1.15 -3.96
CA GLU A 61 -3.01 0.38 -4.01
C GLU A 61 -3.61 0.36 -5.42
N LEU A 62 -3.55 1.49 -6.14
CA LEU A 62 -3.98 1.58 -7.53
C LEU A 62 -3.11 0.68 -8.42
N ALA A 63 -1.78 0.78 -8.32
CA ALA A 63 -0.85 0.03 -9.16
C ALA A 63 -0.93 -1.48 -8.91
N LEU A 64 -0.81 -1.91 -7.65
CA LEU A 64 -0.81 -3.33 -7.28
C LEU A 64 -2.20 -3.97 -7.47
N GLY A 65 -3.26 -3.27 -7.07
CA GLY A 65 -4.63 -3.71 -7.30
C GLY A 65 -4.96 -3.90 -8.78
N THR A 66 -4.45 -3.02 -9.65
CA THR A 66 -4.61 -3.16 -11.10
C THR A 66 -3.83 -4.35 -11.63
N ARG A 67 -2.56 -4.53 -11.23
CA ARG A 67 -1.73 -5.67 -11.65
C ARG A 67 -2.38 -7.02 -11.33
N ALA A 68 -2.97 -7.17 -10.15
CA ALA A 68 -3.68 -8.40 -9.78
C ALA A 68 -4.88 -8.67 -10.69
N ARG A 69 -5.69 -7.65 -10.98
CA ARG A 69 -6.84 -7.77 -11.91
C ARG A 69 -6.39 -8.09 -13.33
N MET A 70 -5.30 -7.48 -13.79
CA MET A 70 -4.72 -7.76 -15.11
C MET A 70 -4.17 -9.19 -15.20
N ALA A 71 -3.44 -9.67 -14.20
CA ALA A 71 -2.95 -11.05 -14.16
C ALA A 71 -4.10 -12.08 -14.26
N LEU A 72 -5.22 -11.80 -13.60
CA LEU A 72 -6.40 -12.69 -13.59
C LEU A 72 -7.24 -12.63 -14.88
N SER A 73 -7.12 -11.57 -15.67
CA SER A 73 -7.95 -11.35 -16.87
C SER A 73 -7.18 -11.38 -18.19
N THR A 74 -5.85 -11.36 -18.14
CA THR A 74 -4.98 -11.29 -19.31
C THR A 74 -3.94 -12.41 -19.26
N PRO A 75 -4.08 -13.46 -20.10
CA PRO A 75 -3.10 -14.53 -20.18
C PRO A 75 -1.69 -13.99 -20.51
N GLY A 76 -0.68 -14.42 -19.75
CA GLY A 76 0.70 -14.00 -19.98
C GLY A 76 1.00 -12.53 -19.61
N TYR A 77 0.22 -11.94 -18.67
CA TYR A 77 0.40 -10.56 -18.25
C TYR A 77 1.83 -10.27 -17.74
N VAL A 78 2.40 -9.17 -18.25
CA VAL A 78 3.67 -8.60 -17.79
C VAL A 78 3.39 -7.25 -17.13
N ALA A 79 3.67 -7.17 -15.83
CA ALA A 79 3.49 -5.96 -15.04
C ALA A 79 4.53 -4.90 -15.42
N GLN A 80 4.06 -3.67 -15.65
CA GLN A 80 4.93 -2.51 -15.88
C GLN A 80 5.56 -2.05 -14.55
N PRO A 81 6.87 -1.77 -14.48
CA PRO A 81 7.47 -1.11 -13.33
C PRO A 81 6.96 0.33 -13.22
N PHE A 82 7.05 0.92 -12.02
CA PHE A 82 6.80 2.34 -11.83
C PHE A 82 7.81 2.92 -10.85
N ASP A 83 8.10 4.22 -11.03
CA ASP A 83 8.96 4.99 -10.14
C ASP A 83 8.07 5.82 -9.20
N PRO A 84 8.03 5.49 -7.89
CA PRO A 84 7.19 6.20 -6.93
C PRO A 84 7.62 7.66 -6.73
N ASP A 85 8.92 7.97 -6.82
CA ASP A 85 9.40 9.34 -6.70
C ASP A 85 8.96 10.18 -7.91
N ALA A 86 9.02 9.60 -9.10
CA ALA A 86 8.56 10.27 -10.33
C ALA A 86 7.05 10.52 -10.35
N TRP A 87 6.24 9.64 -9.74
CA TRP A 87 4.80 9.83 -9.55
C TRP A 87 4.53 10.93 -8.52
N MET A 88 5.20 10.86 -7.37
CA MET A 88 5.06 11.86 -6.29
C MET A 88 5.38 13.28 -6.77
N LEU A 89 6.39 13.44 -7.64
CA LEU A 89 6.74 14.73 -8.23
C LEU A 89 5.58 15.34 -9.07
N ARG A 90 4.78 14.50 -9.73
CA ARG A 90 3.68 14.92 -10.61
C ARG A 90 2.36 15.10 -9.88
N GLU A 91 2.13 14.34 -8.81
CA GLU A 91 0.89 14.33 -8.02
C GLU A 91 1.03 15.08 -6.69
N HIS A 92 1.84 16.14 -6.67
CA HIS A 92 2.19 16.86 -5.44
C HIS A 92 1.05 17.71 -4.85
N SER A 93 -0.06 17.90 -5.56
CA SER A 93 -1.17 18.78 -5.15
C SER A 93 -2.27 18.09 -4.35
N LEU A 94 -2.26 16.77 -4.22
CA LEU A 94 -3.25 16.04 -3.44
C LEU A 94 -3.09 16.38 -1.95
N SER A 95 -4.18 16.72 -1.27
CA SER A 95 -4.15 17.00 0.17
C SER A 95 -3.86 15.73 0.98
N GLY A 96 -3.30 15.87 2.18
CA GLY A 96 -3.05 14.70 3.04
C GLY A 96 -4.32 13.96 3.44
N ARG A 97 -5.43 14.70 3.61
CA ARG A 97 -6.74 14.13 3.90
C ARG A 97 -7.26 13.31 2.72
N ASP A 98 -7.21 13.85 1.51
CA ASP A 98 -7.67 13.15 0.32
C ASP A 98 -6.79 11.93 0.02
N GLY A 99 -5.48 12.02 0.27
CA GLY A 99 -4.57 10.88 0.18
C GLY A 99 -4.94 9.76 1.15
N ALA A 100 -5.27 10.08 2.41
CA ALA A 100 -5.74 9.10 3.39
C ALA A 100 -7.07 8.46 2.97
N ASP A 101 -8.04 9.27 2.57
CA ASP A 101 -9.36 8.79 2.17
C ASP A 101 -9.27 7.90 0.90
N ALA A 102 -8.44 8.29 -0.07
CA ALA A 102 -8.17 7.49 -1.27
C ALA A 102 -7.52 6.14 -0.93
N PHE A 103 -6.50 6.12 -0.07
CA PHE A 103 -5.87 4.88 0.39
C PHE A 103 -6.90 3.95 1.06
N VAL A 104 -7.72 4.47 1.99
CA VAL A 104 -8.70 3.67 2.72
C VAL A 104 -9.72 3.02 1.78
N VAL A 105 -10.23 3.77 0.80
CA VAL A 105 -11.22 3.24 -0.17
C VAL A 105 -10.60 2.22 -1.11
N LEU A 106 -9.42 2.51 -1.68
CA LEU A 106 -8.73 1.60 -2.58
C LEU A 106 -8.31 0.31 -1.87
N ASN A 107 -7.80 0.42 -0.64
CA ASN A 107 -7.48 -0.73 0.20
C ASN A 107 -8.72 -1.59 0.45
N ARG A 108 -9.84 -1.01 0.85
CA ARG A 108 -11.09 -1.75 1.08
C ARG A 108 -11.55 -2.48 -0.17
N MET A 109 -11.49 -1.82 -1.33
CA MET A 109 -11.81 -2.41 -2.63
C MET A 109 -10.88 -3.59 -2.96
N ASN A 110 -9.57 -3.45 -2.73
CA ASN A 110 -8.59 -4.49 -2.97
C ASN A 110 -8.71 -5.65 -1.97
N ALA A 111 -8.89 -5.38 -0.67
CA ALA A 111 -9.03 -6.41 0.36
C ALA A 111 -10.34 -7.21 0.23
N ALA A 112 -11.42 -6.58 -0.23
CA ALA A 112 -12.65 -7.30 -0.57
C ALA A 112 -12.43 -8.23 -1.78
N PHE A 113 -11.79 -7.73 -2.83
CA PHE A 113 -11.41 -8.52 -4.00
C PHE A 113 -10.51 -9.71 -3.64
N TYR A 114 -9.40 -9.47 -2.94
CA TYR A 114 -8.45 -10.51 -2.53
C TYR A 114 -9.05 -11.53 -1.57
N GLY A 115 -9.97 -11.12 -0.70
CA GLY A 115 -10.68 -12.01 0.21
C GLY A 115 -11.66 -12.96 -0.48
N ALA A 116 -12.07 -12.66 -1.71
CA ALA A 116 -12.99 -13.48 -2.50
C ALA A 116 -12.30 -14.44 -3.48
N LEU A 117 -10.98 -14.30 -3.69
CA LEU A 117 -10.23 -15.14 -4.62
C LEU A 117 -10.14 -16.59 -4.14
N ALA A 118 -10.38 -17.54 -5.04
CA ALA A 118 -10.12 -18.94 -4.75
C ALA A 118 -8.61 -19.19 -4.60
N PRO A 119 -8.19 -20.26 -3.90
CA PRO A 119 -6.76 -20.60 -3.79
C PRO A 119 -6.06 -20.71 -5.15
N ALA A 120 -6.74 -21.20 -6.18
CA ALA A 120 -6.21 -21.31 -7.54
C ALA A 120 -5.94 -19.94 -8.18
N ASP A 121 -6.85 -18.97 -8.01
CA ASP A 121 -6.71 -17.61 -8.54
C ASP A 121 -5.51 -16.89 -7.91
N ARG A 122 -5.26 -17.13 -6.62
CA ARG A 122 -4.07 -16.59 -5.95
C ARG A 122 -2.77 -17.12 -6.54
N GLN A 123 -2.80 -18.32 -7.14
CA GLN A 123 -1.64 -18.89 -7.83
C GLN A 123 -1.53 -18.48 -9.30
N THR A 124 -2.41 -17.61 -9.82
CA THR A 124 -2.32 -17.11 -11.19
C THR A 124 -0.98 -16.42 -11.42
N PRO A 125 -0.22 -16.83 -12.45
CA PRO A 125 1.12 -16.30 -12.69
C PRO A 125 1.09 -14.95 -13.41
N LEU A 126 2.12 -14.15 -13.16
CA LEU A 126 2.46 -12.96 -13.93
C LEU A 126 3.99 -12.80 -13.98
N ALA A 127 4.48 -11.97 -14.89
CA ALA A 127 5.88 -11.58 -14.94
C ALA A 127 6.08 -10.13 -14.50
N HIS A 128 7.23 -9.82 -13.89
CA HIS A 128 7.67 -8.47 -13.59
C HIS A 128 9.14 -8.30 -14.02
N PRO A 129 9.52 -7.23 -14.72
CA PRO A 129 10.89 -7.04 -15.21
C PRO A 129 11.97 -7.12 -14.12
N GLU A 130 11.67 -6.62 -12.91
CA GLU A 130 12.63 -6.58 -11.79
C GLU A 130 12.56 -7.79 -10.86
N TYR A 131 11.38 -8.42 -10.73
CA TYR A 131 11.15 -9.49 -9.75
C TYR A 131 11.00 -10.88 -10.40
N GLY A 132 11.02 -10.95 -11.73
CA GLY A 132 10.88 -12.20 -12.47
C GLY A 132 9.45 -12.74 -12.43
N ALA A 133 9.33 -14.06 -12.28
CA ALA A 133 8.05 -14.75 -12.20
C ALA A 133 7.41 -14.56 -10.82
N LEU A 134 6.17 -14.07 -10.82
CA LEU A 134 5.37 -13.79 -9.62
C LEU A 134 4.02 -14.49 -9.72
N THR A 135 3.25 -14.41 -8.63
CA THR A 135 1.84 -14.80 -8.58
C THR A 135 0.97 -13.66 -8.06
N VAL A 136 -0.34 -13.76 -8.22
CA VAL A 136 -1.30 -12.86 -7.57
C VAL A 136 -1.12 -12.87 -6.05
N ASP A 137 -0.83 -14.01 -5.43
CA ASP A 137 -0.59 -14.10 -3.99
C ASP A 137 0.66 -13.29 -3.55
N TRP A 138 1.68 -13.21 -4.40
CA TRP A 138 2.83 -12.34 -4.17
C TRP A 138 2.41 -10.87 -4.09
N ILE A 139 1.52 -10.41 -4.98
CA ILE A 139 0.98 -9.04 -4.94
C ILE A 139 0.23 -8.78 -3.64
N ILE A 140 -0.56 -9.74 -3.16
CA ILE A 140 -1.33 -9.61 -1.92
C ILE A 140 -0.39 -9.47 -0.71
N HIS A 141 0.66 -10.29 -0.63
CA HIS A 141 1.67 -10.21 0.43
C HIS A 141 2.49 -8.92 0.35
N GLN A 142 2.87 -8.51 -0.87
CA GLN A 142 3.59 -7.26 -1.12
C GLN A 142 2.75 -6.07 -0.64
N SER A 143 1.46 -6.05 -0.98
CA SER A 143 0.53 -4.97 -0.59
C SER A 143 0.44 -4.86 0.93
N ALA A 144 0.18 -5.99 1.61
CA ALA A 144 0.02 -6.01 3.06
C ALA A 144 1.30 -5.60 3.81
N GLY A 145 2.46 -6.16 3.42
CA GLY A 145 3.74 -5.81 4.04
C GLY A 145 4.14 -4.35 3.81
N HIS A 146 3.93 -3.84 2.59
CA HIS A 146 4.21 -2.44 2.23
C HIS A 146 3.36 -1.46 3.05
N GLN A 147 2.07 -1.76 3.23
CA GLN A 147 1.19 -0.96 4.08
C GLN A 147 1.65 -0.92 5.54
N ILE A 148 2.00 -2.08 6.12
CA ILE A 148 2.51 -2.14 7.50
C ILE A 148 3.80 -1.32 7.64
N HIS A 149 4.70 -1.40 6.66
CA HIS A 149 5.93 -0.64 6.65
C HIS A 149 5.68 0.89 6.74
N HIS A 150 4.81 1.42 5.89
CA HIS A 150 4.49 2.85 5.88
C HIS A 150 3.58 3.28 7.03
N LEU A 151 2.73 2.39 7.52
CA LEU A 151 1.91 2.66 8.71
C LEU A 151 2.79 2.97 9.92
N ARG A 152 3.88 2.22 10.14
CA ARG A 152 4.83 2.51 11.23
C ARG A 152 5.43 3.92 11.14
N GLN A 153 5.67 4.42 9.92
CA GLN A 153 6.16 5.79 9.70
C GLN A 153 5.08 6.82 10.02
N LEU A 154 3.83 6.57 9.60
CA LEU A 154 2.70 7.44 9.94
C LEU A 154 2.45 7.48 11.45
N GLU A 155 2.56 6.34 12.15
CA GLU A 155 2.42 6.28 13.61
C GLU A 155 3.50 7.12 14.32
N GLN A 156 4.77 7.06 13.85
CA GLN A 156 5.82 7.94 14.36
C GLN A 156 5.48 9.43 14.17
N ILE A 157 4.89 9.80 13.03
CA ILE A 157 4.43 11.18 12.80
C ILE A 157 3.28 11.53 13.76
N GLY A 158 2.36 10.60 13.98
CA GLY A 158 1.27 10.77 14.94
C GLY A 158 1.73 11.01 16.37
N ASP A 159 2.77 10.29 16.81
CA ASP A 159 3.37 10.50 18.13
C ASP A 159 3.99 11.90 18.25
N LEU A 160 4.66 12.38 17.19
CA LEU A 160 5.18 13.75 17.14
C LEU A 160 4.05 14.80 17.18
N VAL A 161 2.92 14.54 16.54
CA VAL A 161 1.74 15.41 16.56
C VAL A 161 1.13 15.46 17.96
N ALA A 162 0.95 14.31 18.62
CA ALA A 162 0.33 14.22 19.94
C ALA A 162 1.19 14.84 21.06
N GLY A 163 2.51 14.89 20.87
CA GLY A 163 3.44 15.53 21.80
C GLY A 163 3.68 17.03 21.57
N SER A 164 3.02 17.65 20.59
CA SER A 164 3.11 19.09 20.27
C SER A 164 2.02 19.90 20.93
#